data_AF-A0A1Z9JC73-F1
#
_entry.id   AF-A0A1Z9JC73-F1
#
_cell.length_a   1.000
_cell.length_b   1.000
_cell.length_c   1.000
_cell.angle_alpha   90.00
_cell.angle_beta   90.00
_cell.angle_gamma   90.00
#
_symmetry.space_group_name_H-M   'P 1'
#
loop_
_entity.id
_entity.type
_entity.pdbx_description
1 polymer ?
#
loop_
_entity_poly.entity_id
_entity_poly.type
_entity_poly.pdbx_seq_one_letter_code
_entity_poly.pdbx_strand_id
1 'polypeptide(L)'
;MKLLFVTSTRVGDAILSTGLLHKLIRDNPDVRVTIACGPAAAQLFEAVPNLDRIIVLDKMLFSLHWLRLWLLCVGSLWDLVVDLRNAPVTYLLLRRKRRGMTREGGDQRRVQRLARVLDFEDVPAPHLWTNPVTDEAARRLVSDGPPVLAIGPTANWRAKTWRPDHFAELIGRLTGPGGILPGGRVAIFGRDDERPMALRLIDEIPGERCIDLVGKLDLLTVYACLARCDFYVGNDSGLMHLAAASGLPTLGLFGPTQEALYAPWGEHTGIVRTKIPFEEIFPAEFDHRTSDSLMDSLTVDMAEQGVRDLWRRCQEAA
;
A
#
# COMPACT_ATOMS: atom_id res chain seq x y z
N MET A 1 10.45 -11.96 -24.11
CA MET A 1 11.36 -12.12 -22.93
C MET A 1 10.61 -12.86 -21.83
N LYS A 2 11.19 -13.88 -21.16
CA LYS A 2 10.60 -14.54 -19.98
C LYS A 2 11.15 -13.95 -18.69
N LEU A 3 10.27 -13.33 -17.90
CA LEU A 3 10.60 -12.69 -16.62
C LEU A 3 10.04 -13.49 -15.44
N LEU A 4 10.91 -13.81 -14.46
CA LEU A 4 10.48 -14.24 -13.14
C LEU A 4 10.68 -13.09 -12.14
N PHE A 5 9.59 -12.59 -11.56
CA PHE A 5 9.59 -11.52 -10.57
C PHE A 5 9.21 -12.06 -9.19
N VAL A 6 10.18 -12.18 -8.28
CA VAL A 6 9.98 -12.68 -6.92
C VAL A 6 9.93 -11.49 -5.96
N THR A 7 8.78 -11.28 -5.31
CA THR A 7 8.51 -10.11 -4.46
C THR A 7 8.09 -10.49 -3.03
N SER A 8 7.81 -9.47 -2.21
CA SER A 8 7.51 -9.61 -0.79
C SER A 8 6.23 -10.39 -0.50
N THR A 9 6.20 -10.92 0.71
CA THR A 9 5.00 -11.52 1.32
C THR A 9 4.17 -10.49 2.06
N ARG A 10 4.73 -9.30 2.34
CA ARG A 10 4.01 -8.18 2.95
C ARG A 10 3.39 -7.33 1.85
N VAL A 11 2.10 -6.99 2.01
CA VAL A 11 1.32 -6.23 1.02
C VAL A 11 1.98 -4.89 0.69
N GLY A 12 2.40 -4.11 1.69
CA GLY A 12 3.05 -2.81 1.47
C GLY A 12 4.30 -2.90 0.60
N ASP A 13 5.25 -3.78 0.94
CA ASP A 13 6.47 -3.98 0.13
C ASP A 13 6.15 -4.51 -1.29
N ALA A 14 5.12 -5.34 -1.42
CA ALA A 14 4.68 -5.84 -2.72
C ALA A 14 4.15 -4.70 -3.60
N ILE A 15 3.32 -3.80 -3.05
CA ILE A 15 2.86 -2.58 -3.71
C ILE A 15 4.05 -1.71 -4.11
N LEU A 16 4.98 -1.43 -3.20
CA LEU A 16 6.15 -0.59 -3.51
C LEU A 16 7.00 -1.19 -4.64
N SER A 17 7.04 -2.51 -4.76
CA SER A 17 7.76 -3.19 -5.84
C SER A 17 7.10 -3.10 -7.21
N THR A 18 5.82 -2.74 -7.31
CA THR A 18 5.12 -2.73 -8.60
C THR A 18 5.63 -1.63 -9.53
N GLY A 19 6.23 -0.56 -9.00
CA GLY A 19 6.88 0.46 -9.82
C GLY A 19 8.02 -0.10 -10.67
N LEU A 20 8.81 -1.03 -10.10
CA LEU A 20 9.87 -1.73 -10.86
C LEU A 20 9.27 -2.60 -11.96
N LEU A 21 8.23 -3.37 -11.61
CA LEU A 21 7.56 -4.24 -12.55
C LEU A 21 6.93 -3.44 -13.70
N HIS A 22 6.29 -2.31 -13.38
CA HIS A 22 5.69 -1.42 -14.35
C HIS A 22 6.73 -0.87 -15.34
N LYS A 23 7.85 -0.35 -14.83
CA LYS A 23 8.93 0.13 -15.71
C LYS A 23 9.51 -0.99 -16.58
N LEU A 24 9.70 -2.20 -16.04
CA LEU A 24 10.17 -3.36 -16.82
C LEU A 24 9.22 -3.73 -17.96
N ILE A 25 7.91 -3.75 -17.69
CA ILE A 25 6.89 -4.07 -18.70
C ILE A 25 6.82 -2.98 -19.75
N ARG A 26 6.83 -1.70 -19.34
CA ARG A 26 6.83 -0.56 -20.26
C ARG A 26 8.04 -0.58 -21.19
N ASP A 27 9.22 -0.86 -20.66
CA ASP A 27 10.46 -0.91 -21.43
C ASP A 27 10.57 -2.23 -22.26
N ASN A 28 9.70 -3.22 -22.04
CA ASN A 28 9.67 -4.51 -22.74
C ASN A 28 8.22 -4.99 -23.01
N PRO A 29 7.49 -4.41 -23.97
CA PRO A 29 6.04 -4.64 -24.14
C PRO A 29 5.61 -6.09 -24.36
N ASP A 30 6.48 -6.95 -24.90
CA ASP A 30 6.22 -8.38 -25.14
C ASP A 30 6.79 -9.32 -24.05
N VAL A 31 7.12 -8.78 -22.87
CA VAL A 31 7.61 -9.60 -21.75
C VAL A 31 6.49 -10.53 -21.27
N ARG A 32 6.78 -11.83 -21.14
CA ARG A 32 5.92 -12.78 -20.43
C ARG A 32 6.32 -12.80 -18.96
N VAL A 33 5.37 -12.48 -18.10
CA VAL A 33 5.63 -12.21 -16.68
C VAL A 33 5.16 -13.39 -15.83
N THR A 34 6.05 -13.98 -15.06
CA THR A 34 5.72 -14.89 -13.96
C THR A 34 6.05 -14.21 -12.65
N ILE A 35 5.09 -14.19 -11.72
CA ILE A 35 5.25 -13.51 -10.43
C ILE A 35 5.24 -14.54 -9.32
N ALA A 36 6.17 -14.45 -8.37
CA ALA A 36 6.17 -15.24 -7.15
C ALA A 36 6.04 -14.32 -5.94
N CYS A 37 4.96 -14.46 -5.18
CA CYS A 37 4.62 -13.56 -4.07
C CYS A 37 3.88 -14.29 -2.95
N GLY A 38 3.74 -13.65 -1.79
CA GLY A 38 2.91 -14.20 -0.72
C GLY A 38 1.41 -14.17 -1.08
N PRO A 39 0.58 -15.01 -0.40
CA PRO A 39 -0.85 -15.11 -0.68
C PRO A 39 -1.59 -13.78 -0.54
N ALA A 40 -1.24 -13.01 0.49
CA ALA A 40 -1.87 -11.71 0.76
C ALA A 40 -1.64 -10.67 -0.35
N ALA A 41 -0.63 -10.83 -1.21
CA ALA A 41 -0.32 -9.88 -2.28
C ALA A 41 -0.69 -10.41 -3.67
N ALA A 42 -1.12 -11.67 -3.80
CA ALA A 42 -1.32 -12.32 -5.09
C ALA A 42 -2.32 -11.58 -5.99
N GLN A 43 -3.45 -11.15 -5.41
CA GLN A 43 -4.51 -10.43 -6.12
C GLN A 43 -4.06 -9.11 -6.76
N LEU A 44 -3.06 -8.43 -6.18
CA LEU A 44 -2.51 -7.19 -6.73
C LEU A 44 -1.89 -7.37 -8.11
N PHE A 45 -1.53 -8.61 -8.46
CA PHE A 45 -0.81 -8.93 -9.68
C PHE A 45 -1.69 -9.57 -10.76
N GLU A 46 -2.97 -9.81 -10.49
CA GLU A 46 -3.86 -10.54 -11.41
C GLU A 46 -4.11 -9.82 -12.74
N ALA A 47 -4.07 -8.49 -12.73
CA ALA A 47 -4.26 -7.65 -13.91
C ALA A 47 -2.95 -7.22 -14.59
N VAL A 48 -1.80 -7.78 -14.18
CA VAL A 48 -0.51 -7.45 -14.81
C VAL A 48 -0.53 -7.81 -16.31
N PRO A 49 -0.11 -6.92 -17.20
CA PRO A 49 -0.03 -7.22 -18.63
C PRO A 49 0.91 -8.39 -18.92
N ASN A 50 0.51 -9.23 -19.88
CA ASN A 50 1.27 -10.42 -20.30
C ASN A 50 1.62 -11.39 -19.15
N LEU A 51 0.78 -11.43 -18.12
CA LEU A 51 0.90 -12.36 -17.02
C LEU A 51 0.74 -13.79 -17.53
N ASP A 52 1.79 -14.58 -17.37
CA ASP A 52 1.79 -16.02 -17.66
C ASP A 52 1.24 -16.81 -16.47
N ARG A 53 1.70 -16.44 -15.26
CA ARG A 53 1.33 -17.14 -14.03
C ARG A 53 1.69 -16.36 -12.76
N ILE A 54 0.86 -16.52 -11.73
CA ILE A 54 1.20 -16.18 -10.33
C ILE A 54 1.52 -17.48 -9.57
N ILE A 55 2.66 -17.48 -8.87
CA ILE A 55 3.11 -18.55 -7.98
C ILE A 55 2.96 -18.04 -6.55
N VAL A 56 1.91 -18.50 -5.89
CA VAL A 56 1.64 -18.17 -4.48
C VAL A 56 2.58 -18.96 -3.56
N LEU A 57 3.32 -18.23 -2.73
CA LEU A 57 4.31 -18.74 -1.79
C LEU A 57 3.73 -18.81 -0.37
N ASP A 58 2.97 -19.86 -0.09
CA ASP A 58 2.52 -20.17 1.27
C ASP A 58 3.69 -20.64 2.13
N LYS A 59 3.75 -20.19 3.39
CA LYS A 59 4.82 -20.60 4.31
C LYS A 59 4.67 -22.10 4.62
N MET A 60 5.55 -22.91 4.04
CA MET A 60 5.64 -24.34 4.34
C MET A 60 6.66 -24.64 5.46
N LEU A 61 6.47 -25.77 6.15
CA LEU A 61 7.46 -26.33 7.08
C LEU A 61 8.82 -26.48 6.41
N PHE A 62 9.89 -26.30 7.20
CA PHE A 62 11.29 -26.35 6.73
C PHE A 62 11.59 -25.44 5.54
N SER A 63 10.80 -24.38 5.34
CA SER A 63 10.92 -23.47 4.20
C SER A 63 10.82 -24.14 2.82
N LEU A 64 10.11 -25.27 2.73
CA LEU A 64 9.94 -26.04 1.49
C LEU A 64 9.24 -25.26 0.36
N HIS A 65 8.62 -24.12 0.66
CA HIS A 65 8.03 -23.23 -0.33
C HIS A 65 9.07 -22.69 -1.33
N TRP A 66 10.34 -22.56 -0.93
CA TRP A 66 11.42 -22.24 -1.86
C TRP A 66 11.75 -23.40 -2.78
N LEU A 67 11.75 -24.64 -2.28
CA LEU A 67 11.92 -25.82 -3.12
C LEU A 67 10.75 -25.96 -4.11
N ARG A 68 9.52 -25.70 -3.66
CA ARG A 68 8.33 -25.64 -4.52
C ARG A 68 8.49 -24.59 -5.61
N LEU A 69 8.93 -23.37 -5.27
CA LEU A 69 9.22 -22.33 -6.25
C LEU A 69 10.25 -22.81 -7.28
N TRP A 70 11.33 -23.44 -6.83
CA TRP A 70 12.35 -23.99 -7.72
C TRP A 70 11.76 -25.04 -8.68
N LEU A 71 11.04 -26.04 -8.16
CA LEU A 71 10.41 -27.09 -8.97
C LEU A 71 9.47 -26.53 -10.04
N LEU A 72 8.73 -25.47 -9.71
CA LEU A 72 7.81 -24.81 -10.64
C LEU A 72 8.53 -23.97 -11.71
N CYS A 73 9.77 -23.55 -11.46
CA CYS A 73 10.52 -22.65 -12.32
C CYS A 73 11.69 -23.30 -13.07
N VAL A 74 12.19 -24.47 -12.63
CA VAL A 74 13.41 -25.11 -13.17
C VAL A 74 13.29 -25.53 -14.62
N GLY A 75 12.08 -25.87 -15.08
CA GLY A 75 11.81 -26.27 -16.48
C GLY A 75 11.86 -25.13 -17.50
N SER A 76 12.13 -23.89 -17.07
CA SER A 76 12.18 -22.70 -17.93
C SER A 76 13.58 -22.11 -18.01
N LEU A 77 14.02 -21.74 -19.22
CA LEU A 77 15.13 -20.82 -19.42
C LEU A 77 14.61 -19.38 -19.24
N TRP A 78 15.04 -18.72 -18.17
CA TRP A 78 14.63 -17.35 -17.85
C TRP A 78 15.55 -16.33 -18.53
N ASP A 79 14.98 -15.32 -19.18
CA ASP A 79 15.77 -14.21 -19.71
C ASP A 79 16.22 -13.29 -18.57
N LEU A 80 15.30 -12.99 -17.64
CA LEU A 80 15.55 -12.16 -16.48
C LEU A 80 14.86 -12.74 -15.25
N VAL A 81 15.62 -12.84 -14.15
CA VAL A 81 15.09 -13.12 -12.81
C VAL A 81 15.30 -11.89 -11.95
N VAL A 82 14.24 -11.28 -11.46
CA VAL A 82 14.27 -10.19 -10.46
C VAL A 82 13.80 -10.76 -9.14
N ASP A 83 14.69 -10.81 -8.15
CA ASP A 83 14.43 -11.45 -6.87
C ASP A 83 14.69 -10.52 -5.70
N LEU A 84 13.62 -9.87 -5.25
CA LEU A 84 13.62 -8.91 -4.15
C LEU A 84 13.75 -9.59 -2.78
N ARG A 85 13.60 -10.92 -2.73
CA ARG A 85 13.73 -11.75 -1.52
C ARG A 85 15.10 -12.38 -1.37
N ASN A 86 15.92 -12.36 -2.42
CA ASN A 86 17.18 -13.09 -2.49
C ASN A 86 17.03 -14.56 -2.10
N ALA A 87 15.96 -15.19 -2.58
CA ALA A 87 15.70 -16.59 -2.33
C ALA A 87 16.86 -17.45 -2.90
N PRO A 88 17.53 -18.29 -2.08
CA PRO A 88 18.71 -19.06 -2.53
C PRO A 88 18.45 -19.91 -3.78
N VAL A 89 17.21 -20.40 -3.92
CA VAL A 89 16.79 -21.23 -5.04
C VAL A 89 16.83 -20.52 -6.39
N THR A 90 16.72 -19.19 -6.43
CA THR A 90 16.74 -18.44 -7.70
C THR A 90 18.14 -18.39 -8.32
N TYR A 91 19.19 -18.62 -7.52
CA TYR A 91 20.58 -18.71 -8.02
C TYR A 91 20.81 -19.97 -8.86
N LEU A 92 20.04 -21.04 -8.59
CA LEU A 92 20.14 -22.36 -9.21
C LEU A 92 19.24 -22.51 -10.45
N LEU A 93 18.37 -21.54 -10.74
CA LEU A 93 17.56 -21.56 -11.96
C LEU A 93 18.44 -21.35 -13.19
N LEU A 94 18.03 -21.87 -14.35
CA LEU A 94 18.69 -21.57 -15.61
C LEU A 94 18.24 -20.19 -16.10
N ARG A 95 19.17 -19.24 -16.23
CA ARG A 95 18.88 -17.82 -16.52
C ARG A 95 19.99 -17.12 -17.26
N ARG A 96 19.64 -16.12 -18.10
CA ARG A 96 20.59 -15.19 -18.73
C ARG A 96 21.04 -14.08 -17.80
N LYS A 97 20.10 -13.44 -17.09
CA LYS A 97 20.40 -12.38 -16.11
C LYS A 97 19.63 -12.60 -14.80
N ARG A 98 20.25 -12.26 -13.68
CA ARG A 98 19.61 -12.17 -12.36
C ARG A 98 19.91 -10.81 -11.73
N ARG A 99 18.88 -10.22 -11.14
CA ARG A 99 18.93 -9.00 -10.33
C ARG A 99 18.24 -9.26 -9.01
N GLY A 100 18.76 -8.75 -7.91
CA GLY A 100 18.17 -8.97 -6.59
C GLY A 100 18.61 -7.90 -5.61
N MET A 101 18.06 -7.92 -4.40
CA MET A 101 18.37 -6.85 -3.45
C MET A 101 19.82 -6.86 -3.00
N THR A 102 20.45 -5.69 -2.96
CA THR A 102 21.75 -5.50 -2.31
C THR A 102 21.59 -5.40 -0.78
N ARG A 103 22.67 -5.69 -0.05
CA ARG A 103 22.73 -5.55 1.42
C ARG A 103 22.89 -4.09 1.86
N GLU A 104 23.29 -3.20 0.96
CA GLU A 104 23.52 -1.78 1.23
C GLU A 104 22.22 -0.96 1.22
N GLY A 105 22.22 0.20 1.90
CA GLY A 105 21.11 1.17 1.89
C GLY A 105 20.07 0.98 2.99
N GLY A 106 20.49 0.67 4.23
CA GLY A 106 19.60 0.51 5.39
C GLY A 106 18.72 1.74 5.66
N ASP A 107 19.27 2.94 5.47
CA ASP A 107 18.63 4.21 5.82
C ASP A 107 17.87 4.85 4.64
N GLN A 108 17.81 4.19 3.48
CA GLN A 108 17.14 4.72 2.29
C GLN A 108 15.67 4.33 2.25
N ARG A 109 14.85 5.17 1.60
CA ARG A 109 13.44 4.87 1.34
C ARG A 109 13.32 3.53 0.61
N ARG A 110 12.32 2.73 0.97
CA ARG A 110 12.11 1.39 0.40
C ARG A 110 12.07 1.39 -1.13
N VAL A 111 11.35 2.34 -1.72
CA VAL A 111 11.26 2.54 -3.18
C VAL A 111 12.59 2.88 -3.85
N GLN A 112 13.43 3.70 -3.24
CA GLN A 112 14.77 4.01 -3.74
C GLN A 112 15.67 2.76 -3.73
N ARG A 113 15.60 2.00 -2.64
CA ARG A 113 16.34 0.74 -2.52
C ARG A 113 15.88 -0.27 -3.58
N LEU A 114 14.57 -0.33 -3.86
CA LEU A 114 14.03 -1.16 -4.92
C LEU A 114 14.55 -0.71 -6.30
N ALA A 115 14.52 0.59 -6.63
CA ALA A 115 14.97 1.09 -7.93
C ALA A 115 16.41 0.66 -8.31
N ARG A 116 17.29 0.56 -7.31
CA ARG A 116 18.67 0.07 -7.49
C ARG A 116 18.80 -1.38 -7.91
N VAL A 117 17.78 -2.22 -7.69
CA VAL A 117 17.81 -3.64 -8.13
C VAL A 117 18.02 -3.74 -9.64
N LEU A 118 17.51 -2.76 -10.39
CA LEU A 118 17.56 -2.73 -11.85
C LEU A 118 18.45 -1.58 -12.37
N ASP A 119 19.23 -0.95 -11.49
CA ASP A 119 20.10 0.17 -11.83
C ASP A 119 19.33 1.34 -12.49
N PHE A 120 18.08 1.59 -12.07
CA PHE A 120 17.29 2.70 -12.59
C PHE A 120 17.77 4.03 -12.02
N GLU A 121 17.97 5.02 -12.89
CA GLU A 121 18.33 6.40 -12.51
C GLU A 121 17.17 7.07 -11.76
N ASP A 122 15.94 6.92 -12.29
CA ASP A 122 14.72 7.39 -11.65
C ASP A 122 14.10 6.33 -10.76
N VAL A 123 13.44 6.76 -9.68
CA VAL A 123 12.69 5.88 -8.77
C VAL A 123 11.26 5.73 -9.29
N PRO A 124 10.89 4.60 -9.93
CA PRO A 124 9.57 4.46 -10.52
C PRO A 124 8.51 4.44 -9.41
N ALA A 125 7.47 5.27 -9.58
CA ALA A 125 6.33 5.26 -8.68
C ALA A 125 5.61 3.90 -8.72
N PRO A 126 5.09 3.40 -7.58
CA PRO A 126 4.21 2.24 -7.56
C PRO A 126 3.04 2.42 -8.53
N HIS A 127 2.72 1.36 -9.25
CA HIS A 127 1.64 1.35 -10.23
C HIS A 127 0.97 -0.02 -10.22
N LEU A 128 -0.36 -0.05 -10.24
CA LEU A 128 -1.11 -1.29 -10.36
C LEU A 128 -2.02 -1.19 -11.59
N TRP A 129 -2.31 -2.35 -12.15
CA TRP A 129 -3.25 -2.49 -13.24
C TRP A 129 -4.58 -2.98 -12.68
N THR A 130 -5.68 -2.53 -13.26
CA THR A 130 -7.01 -3.05 -12.98
C THR A 130 -7.51 -3.87 -14.16
N ASN A 131 -8.66 -4.52 -13.97
CA ASN A 131 -9.38 -5.20 -15.04
C ASN A 131 -10.84 -4.70 -15.09
N PRO A 132 -11.58 -4.96 -16.18
CA PRO A 132 -12.95 -4.48 -16.32
C PRO A 132 -13.91 -4.91 -15.20
N VAL A 133 -13.67 -6.07 -14.58
CA VAL A 133 -14.49 -6.59 -13.47
C VAL A 133 -14.26 -5.76 -12.21
N THR A 134 -13.01 -5.48 -11.86
CA THR A 134 -12.67 -4.63 -10.71
C THR A 134 -13.11 -3.18 -10.93
N ASP A 135 -13.00 -2.67 -12.16
CA ASP A 135 -13.42 -1.31 -12.51
C ASP A 135 -14.94 -1.14 -12.40
N GLU A 136 -15.71 -2.14 -12.85
CA GLU A 136 -17.17 -2.17 -12.72
C GLU A 136 -17.59 -2.28 -11.24
N ALA A 137 -16.94 -3.13 -10.46
CA ALA A 137 -17.20 -3.24 -9.03
C ALA A 137 -16.93 -1.91 -8.31
N ALA A 138 -15.80 -1.26 -8.60
CA ALA A 138 -15.45 0.04 -8.04
C ALA A 138 -16.46 1.13 -8.42
N ARG A 139 -16.94 1.15 -9.68
CA ARG A 139 -17.99 2.08 -10.13
C ARG A 139 -19.31 1.91 -9.37
N ARG A 140 -19.67 0.70 -8.98
CA ARG A 140 -20.90 0.44 -8.20
C ARG A 140 -20.74 0.79 -6.72
N LEU A 141 -19.58 0.48 -6.14
CA LEU A 141 -19.30 0.68 -4.71
C LEU A 141 -19.03 2.15 -4.38
N VAL A 142 -18.25 2.81 -5.23
CA VAL A 142 -17.92 4.24 -5.14
C VAL A 142 -18.53 4.93 -6.35
N SER A 143 -19.86 5.08 -6.36
CA SER A 143 -20.60 5.69 -7.48
C SER A 143 -20.20 7.14 -7.72
N ASP A 144 -20.47 7.65 -8.92
CA ASP A 144 -20.32 9.09 -9.21
C ASP A 144 -21.26 9.91 -8.31
N GLY A 145 -20.86 11.14 -7.99
CA GLY A 145 -21.64 12.02 -7.11
C GLY A 145 -20.77 12.93 -6.27
N PRO A 146 -21.17 13.21 -5.00
CA PRO A 146 -20.37 14.00 -4.08
C PRO A 146 -18.97 13.42 -3.88
N PRO A 147 -17.98 14.27 -3.52
CA PRO A 147 -16.62 13.83 -3.28
C PRO A 147 -16.56 12.74 -2.22
N VAL A 148 -15.55 11.87 -2.31
CA VAL A 148 -15.37 10.73 -1.43
C VAL A 148 -14.03 10.83 -0.70
N LEU A 149 -14.11 10.93 0.61
CA LEU A 149 -12.96 10.83 1.52
C LEU A 149 -12.70 9.34 1.83
N ALA A 150 -11.57 8.81 1.39
CA ALA A 150 -11.12 7.48 1.74
C ALA A 150 -10.38 7.49 3.08
N ILE A 151 -10.74 6.56 3.97
CA ILE A 151 -10.16 6.44 5.29
C ILE A 151 -9.61 5.02 5.50
N GLY A 152 -8.35 4.94 5.90
CA GLY A 152 -7.69 3.73 6.38
C GLY A 152 -7.43 3.81 7.88
N PRO A 153 -8.43 3.49 8.73
CA PRO A 153 -8.36 3.79 10.16
C PRO A 153 -7.60 2.75 10.97
N THR A 154 -7.15 1.65 10.35
CA THR A 154 -6.54 0.50 11.02
C THR A 154 -5.08 0.33 10.64
N ALA A 155 -4.35 -0.48 11.41
CA ALA A 155 -2.97 -0.85 11.14
C ALA A 155 -2.69 -2.26 11.70
N ASN A 156 -1.58 -2.86 11.29
CA ASN A 156 -1.20 -4.23 11.65
C ASN A 156 -0.74 -4.42 13.12
N TRP A 157 -0.65 -3.34 13.89
CA TRP A 157 -0.34 -3.33 15.33
C TRP A 157 -0.94 -2.08 15.94
N ARG A 158 -1.50 -2.23 17.14
CA ARG A 158 -2.32 -1.21 17.81
C ARG A 158 -1.55 0.11 18.03
N ALA A 159 -0.26 0.03 18.31
CA ALA A 159 0.63 1.17 18.52
C ALA A 159 0.64 2.21 17.38
N LYS A 160 0.38 1.80 16.12
CA LYS A 160 0.31 2.69 14.94
C LYS A 160 -1.09 3.24 14.65
N THR A 161 -2.09 2.84 15.41
CA THR A 161 -3.48 3.15 15.06
C THR A 161 -3.88 4.47 15.70
N TRP A 162 -4.17 5.49 14.90
CA TRP A 162 -4.72 6.74 15.40
C TRP A 162 -6.14 6.53 15.96
N ARG A 163 -6.51 7.32 16.97
CA ARG A 163 -7.74 7.08 17.74
C ARG A 163 -8.99 7.21 16.84
N PRO A 164 -10.00 6.34 16.97
CA PRO A 164 -11.24 6.45 16.20
C PRO A 164 -11.91 7.83 16.32
N ASP A 165 -11.94 8.39 17.53
CA ASP A 165 -12.55 9.68 17.84
C ASP A 165 -11.83 10.83 17.10
N HIS A 166 -10.51 10.73 16.96
CA HIS A 166 -9.74 11.68 16.17
C HIS A 166 -10.04 11.55 14.67
N PHE A 167 -10.21 10.33 14.16
CA PHE A 167 -10.67 10.12 12.78
C PHE A 167 -12.06 10.71 12.55
N ALA A 168 -13.01 10.46 13.45
CA ALA A 168 -14.37 10.96 13.33
C ALA A 168 -14.43 12.49 13.36
N GLU A 169 -13.70 13.11 14.28
CA GLU A 169 -13.58 14.56 14.32
C GLU A 169 -12.97 15.12 13.03
N LEU A 170 -11.85 14.53 12.56
CA LEU A 170 -11.21 14.93 11.31
C LEU A 170 -12.17 14.81 10.14
N ILE A 171 -12.88 13.69 9.99
CA ILE A 171 -13.88 13.47 8.94
C ILE A 171 -14.96 14.56 8.98
N GLY A 172 -15.45 14.90 10.18
CA GLY A 172 -16.41 15.99 10.36
C GLY A 172 -15.88 17.34 9.85
N ARG A 173 -14.62 17.66 10.17
CA ARG A 173 -13.98 18.91 9.71
C ARG A 173 -13.72 18.94 8.21
N LEU A 174 -13.29 17.82 7.62
CA LEU A 174 -12.96 17.73 6.19
C LEU A 174 -14.20 17.67 5.29
N THR A 175 -15.31 17.10 5.79
CA THR A 175 -16.57 16.97 5.04
C THR A 175 -17.62 18.04 5.39
N GLY A 176 -17.37 18.87 6.40
CA GLY A 176 -18.22 19.99 6.78
C GLY A 176 -18.14 21.19 5.82
N PRO A 177 -18.95 22.25 6.02
CA PRO A 177 -19.04 23.38 5.10
C PRO A 177 -17.73 24.13 4.80
N GLY A 178 -16.77 24.13 5.74
CA GLY A 178 -15.44 24.71 5.57
C GLY A 178 -14.31 23.71 5.29
N GLY A 179 -14.68 22.45 5.06
CA GLY A 179 -13.76 21.36 4.76
C GLY A 179 -13.28 21.39 3.31
N ILE A 180 -12.31 20.54 2.99
CA ILE A 180 -11.82 20.39 1.61
C ILE A 180 -12.81 19.60 0.71
N LEU A 181 -13.73 18.82 1.31
CA LEU A 181 -14.71 17.98 0.61
C LEU A 181 -16.13 18.22 1.18
N PRO A 182 -16.67 19.45 1.09
CA PRO A 182 -17.95 19.80 1.72
C PRO A 182 -19.09 18.91 1.21
N GLY A 183 -19.84 18.30 2.14
CA GLY A 183 -20.92 17.35 1.82
C GLY A 183 -20.43 16.00 1.31
N GLY A 184 -19.14 15.70 1.42
CA GLY A 184 -18.55 14.46 0.93
C GLY A 184 -19.05 13.20 1.64
N ARG A 185 -19.00 12.09 0.92
CA ARG A 185 -19.16 10.73 1.43
C ARG A 185 -17.83 10.23 2.00
N VAL A 186 -17.88 9.20 2.83
CA VAL A 186 -16.71 8.64 3.51
C VAL A 186 -16.62 7.15 3.21
N ALA A 187 -15.56 6.73 2.53
CA ALA A 187 -15.28 5.34 2.26
C ALA A 187 -14.31 4.78 3.31
N ILE A 188 -14.76 3.79 4.08
CA ILE A 188 -13.95 3.16 5.14
C ILE A 188 -13.41 1.83 4.61
N PHE A 189 -12.10 1.70 4.62
CA PHE A 189 -11.38 0.52 4.14
C PHE A 189 -10.66 -0.19 5.29
N GLY A 190 -10.51 -1.50 5.16
CA GLY A 190 -9.79 -2.33 6.14
C GLY A 190 -9.98 -3.80 5.84
N ARG A 191 -9.21 -4.66 6.51
CA ARG A 191 -9.38 -6.11 6.40
C ARG A 191 -10.55 -6.60 7.26
N ASP A 192 -11.02 -7.81 7.00
CA ASP A 192 -12.13 -8.39 7.76
C ASP A 192 -11.79 -8.56 9.26
N ASP A 193 -10.56 -9.00 9.56
CA ASP A 193 -10.04 -9.11 10.93
C ASP A 193 -9.85 -7.75 11.64
N GLU A 194 -9.93 -6.65 10.88
CA GLU A 194 -9.82 -5.28 11.39
C GLU A 194 -11.17 -4.61 11.62
N ARG A 195 -12.28 -5.24 11.18
CA ARG A 195 -13.64 -4.70 11.37
C ARG A 195 -13.91 -4.27 12.82
N PRO A 196 -13.58 -5.05 13.87
CA PRO A 196 -13.82 -4.61 15.25
C PRO A 196 -13.17 -3.28 15.62
N MET A 197 -12.03 -2.94 15.00
CA MET A 197 -11.34 -1.67 15.23
C MET A 197 -12.01 -0.50 14.49
N ALA A 198 -12.63 -0.77 13.35
CA ALA A 198 -13.30 0.24 12.52
C ALA A 198 -14.77 0.47 12.89
N LEU A 199 -15.43 -0.48 13.58
CA LEU A 199 -16.87 -0.41 13.89
C LEU A 199 -17.27 0.91 14.54
N ARG A 200 -16.54 1.37 15.56
CA ARG A 200 -16.85 2.63 16.24
C ARG A 200 -16.88 3.81 15.27
N LEU A 201 -15.91 3.88 14.36
CA LEU A 201 -15.84 4.94 13.36
C LEU A 201 -16.97 4.81 12.33
N ILE A 202 -17.30 3.59 11.91
CA ILE A 202 -18.39 3.32 10.97
C ILE A 202 -19.73 3.80 11.55
N ASP A 203 -19.98 3.54 12.83
CA ASP A 203 -21.22 3.89 13.53
C ASP A 203 -21.35 5.42 13.77
N GLU A 204 -20.23 6.15 13.80
CA GLU A 204 -20.21 7.61 13.99
C GLU A 204 -20.50 8.39 12.67
N ILE A 205 -20.42 7.73 11.50
CA ILE A 205 -20.68 8.35 10.20
C ILE A 205 -22.14 8.09 9.78
N PRO A 206 -22.91 9.14 9.38
CA PRO A 206 -24.28 8.94 8.90
C PRO A 206 -24.36 7.94 7.74
N GLY A 207 -25.29 6.99 7.82
CA GLY A 207 -25.35 5.83 6.92
C GLY A 207 -25.46 6.19 5.44
N GLU A 208 -26.15 7.28 5.11
CA GLU A 208 -26.26 7.80 3.73
C GLU A 208 -24.96 8.39 3.17
N ARG A 209 -24.01 8.71 4.05
CA ARG A 209 -22.66 9.19 3.70
C ARG A 209 -21.58 8.14 3.88
N CYS A 210 -21.86 7.02 4.57
CA CYS A 210 -20.89 5.97 4.87
C CYS A 210 -20.85 4.91 3.76
N ILE A 211 -19.69 4.73 3.15
CA ILE A 211 -19.38 3.64 2.21
C ILE A 211 -18.50 2.63 2.97
N ASP A 212 -19.12 1.71 3.71
CA ASP A 212 -18.41 0.67 4.47
C ASP A 212 -17.90 -0.43 3.54
N LEU A 213 -16.58 -0.48 3.34
CA LEU A 213 -15.89 -1.47 2.50
C LEU A 213 -14.99 -2.42 3.33
N VAL A 214 -15.05 -2.36 4.66
CA VAL A 214 -14.16 -3.13 5.54
C VAL A 214 -14.43 -4.62 5.42
N GLY A 215 -13.42 -5.40 5.03
CA GLY A 215 -13.52 -6.86 4.88
C GLY A 215 -14.38 -7.34 3.71
N LYS A 216 -14.85 -6.44 2.83
CA LYS A 216 -15.79 -6.79 1.75
C LYS A 216 -15.14 -7.02 0.39
N LEU A 217 -13.89 -6.59 0.22
CA LEU A 217 -13.23 -6.46 -1.07
C LEU A 217 -11.87 -7.16 -1.10
N ASP A 218 -11.52 -7.71 -2.26
CA ASP A 218 -10.13 -8.05 -2.58
C ASP A 218 -9.28 -6.79 -2.79
N LEU A 219 -7.95 -6.92 -2.71
CA LEU A 219 -7.04 -5.78 -2.76
C LEU A 219 -7.07 -5.04 -4.11
N LEU A 220 -7.35 -5.72 -5.22
CA LEU A 220 -7.37 -5.09 -6.53
C LEU A 220 -8.65 -4.26 -6.70
N THR A 221 -9.78 -4.74 -6.19
CA THR A 221 -11.02 -3.95 -6.08
C THR A 221 -10.86 -2.78 -5.12
N VAL A 222 -10.13 -2.92 -4.00
CA VAL A 222 -9.79 -1.80 -3.12
C VAL A 222 -9.00 -0.73 -3.87
N TYR A 223 -7.98 -1.12 -4.65
CA TYR A 223 -7.21 -0.18 -5.48
C TYR A 223 -8.10 0.58 -6.47
N ALA A 224 -8.99 -0.12 -7.17
CA ALA A 224 -9.94 0.48 -8.10
C ALA A 224 -10.93 1.44 -7.40
N CYS A 225 -11.40 1.12 -6.18
CA CYS A 225 -12.21 2.03 -5.38
C CYS A 225 -11.45 3.27 -4.94
N LEU A 226 -10.17 3.13 -4.52
CA LEU A 226 -9.32 4.25 -4.14
C LEU A 226 -9.08 5.22 -5.29
N ALA A 227 -8.90 4.70 -6.52
CA ALA A 227 -8.79 5.52 -7.73
C ALA A 227 -10.03 6.39 -8.03
N ARG A 228 -11.16 6.12 -7.36
CA ARG A 228 -12.42 6.87 -7.49
C ARG A 228 -12.69 7.80 -6.30
N CYS A 229 -11.78 7.86 -5.33
CA CYS A 229 -11.87 8.75 -4.18
C CYS A 229 -11.06 10.04 -4.42
N ASP A 230 -11.42 11.12 -3.74
CA ASP A 230 -10.83 12.45 -3.94
C ASP A 230 -9.66 12.73 -2.99
N PHE A 231 -9.64 12.08 -1.83
CA PHE A 231 -8.56 12.21 -0.85
C PHE A 231 -8.47 10.97 0.03
N TYR A 232 -7.27 10.59 0.46
CA TYR A 232 -7.04 9.52 1.43
C TYR A 232 -6.37 10.05 2.70
N VAL A 233 -6.88 9.62 3.87
CA VAL A 233 -6.18 9.74 5.16
C VAL A 233 -6.14 8.38 5.86
N GLY A 234 -4.98 7.97 6.36
CA GLY A 234 -4.91 6.74 7.13
C GLY A 234 -3.55 6.49 7.78
N ASN A 235 -3.49 5.47 8.63
CA ASN A 235 -2.25 5.10 9.31
C ASN A 235 -1.22 4.54 8.32
N ASP A 236 0.06 4.57 8.72
CA ASP A 236 1.16 3.84 8.05
C ASP A 236 0.84 2.34 7.94
N SER A 237 0.38 1.95 6.74
CA SER A 237 -0.17 0.63 6.42
C SER A 237 -0.01 0.30 4.94
N GLY A 238 -0.25 -0.96 4.57
CA GLY A 238 -0.29 -1.36 3.15
C GLY A 238 -1.34 -0.60 2.35
N LEU A 239 -2.47 -0.24 2.98
CA LEU A 239 -3.55 0.51 2.35
C LEU A 239 -3.13 1.94 1.98
N MET A 240 -2.33 2.60 2.81
CA MET A 240 -1.75 3.93 2.50
C MET A 240 -0.87 3.87 1.25
N HIS A 241 -0.05 2.82 1.10
CA HIS A 241 0.73 2.64 -0.12
C HIS A 241 -0.14 2.34 -1.34
N LEU A 242 -1.24 1.61 -1.16
CA LEU A 242 -2.20 1.32 -2.23
C LEU A 242 -2.91 2.59 -2.71
N ALA A 243 -3.31 3.45 -1.77
CA ALA A 243 -3.85 4.78 -2.03
C ALA A 243 -2.85 5.63 -2.81
N ALA A 244 -1.61 5.75 -2.32
CA ALA A 244 -0.58 6.51 -3.04
C ALA A 244 -0.37 5.99 -4.49
N ALA A 245 -0.42 4.68 -4.70
CA ALA A 245 -0.26 4.07 -6.01
C ALA A 245 -1.46 4.29 -6.95
N SER A 246 -2.64 4.65 -6.44
CA SER A 246 -3.81 4.95 -7.28
C SER A 246 -3.85 6.40 -7.75
N GLY A 247 -2.89 7.22 -7.29
CA GLY A 247 -2.70 8.60 -7.74
C GLY A 247 -3.53 9.64 -6.98
N LEU A 248 -4.44 9.24 -6.08
CA LEU A 248 -5.19 10.22 -5.29
C LEU A 248 -4.30 10.89 -4.22
N PRO A 249 -4.58 12.15 -3.86
CA PRO A 249 -3.95 12.82 -2.73
C PRO A 249 -4.00 11.95 -1.46
N THR A 250 -2.83 11.56 -0.96
CA THR A 250 -2.69 10.56 0.11
C THR A 250 -1.90 11.13 1.28
N LEU A 251 -2.55 11.31 2.43
CA LEU A 251 -1.90 11.70 3.67
C LEU A 251 -1.73 10.50 4.62
N GLY A 252 -0.47 10.15 4.89
CA GLY A 252 -0.12 9.11 5.86
C GLY A 252 0.07 9.65 7.28
N LEU A 253 -0.52 8.99 8.27
CA LEU A 253 -0.35 9.30 9.69
C LEU A 253 0.71 8.39 10.31
N PHE A 254 1.75 9.00 10.90
CA PHE A 254 2.91 8.31 11.45
C PHE A 254 3.10 8.54 12.96
N GLY A 255 3.66 7.53 13.63
CA GLY A 255 4.04 7.62 15.04
C GLY A 255 5.24 6.72 15.32
N PRO A 256 5.03 5.45 15.74
CA PRO A 256 6.13 4.54 16.07
C PRO A 256 6.72 3.86 14.83
N THR A 257 6.73 4.54 13.69
CA THR A 257 7.47 4.12 12.49
C THR A 257 8.26 5.24 11.88
N GLN A 258 9.29 4.83 11.15
CA GLN A 258 10.16 5.72 10.40
C GLN A 258 9.55 6.03 9.03
N GLU A 259 9.00 7.22 8.90
CA GLU A 259 8.56 7.84 7.64
C GLU A 259 9.69 7.93 6.62
N ALA A 260 10.94 8.07 7.07
CA ALA A 260 12.12 8.05 6.20
C ALA A 260 12.24 6.74 5.39
N LEU A 261 11.62 5.65 5.86
CA LEU A 261 11.63 4.35 5.19
C LEU A 261 10.30 4.06 4.47
N TYR A 262 9.17 4.44 5.09
CA TYR A 262 7.82 3.98 4.72
C TYR A 262 6.85 5.11 4.34
N ALA A 263 7.29 6.35 4.18
CA ALA A 263 6.41 7.39 3.66
C ALA A 263 5.75 6.95 2.33
N PRO A 264 4.47 7.32 2.09
CA PRO A 264 3.83 7.11 0.79
C PRO A 264 4.68 7.76 -0.30
N TRP A 265 4.71 7.13 -1.48
CA TRP A 265 5.55 7.57 -2.59
C TRP A 265 4.69 7.88 -3.81
N GLY A 266 4.86 9.08 -4.34
CA GLY A 266 4.12 9.63 -5.46
C GLY A 266 4.06 11.15 -5.37
N GLU A 267 3.67 11.80 -6.45
CA GLU A 267 3.62 13.26 -6.54
C GLU A 267 2.62 13.87 -5.54
N HIS A 268 1.51 13.16 -5.29
CA HIS A 268 0.37 13.66 -4.51
C HIS A 268 0.37 13.08 -3.09
N THR A 269 1.54 12.95 -2.47
CA THR A 269 1.68 12.26 -1.18
C THR A 269 2.22 13.18 -0.08
N GLY A 270 1.72 13.01 1.14
CA GLY A 270 2.16 13.76 2.31
C GLY A 270 2.15 12.89 3.56
N ILE A 271 2.83 13.36 4.60
CA ILE A 271 2.82 12.72 5.92
C ILE A 271 2.58 13.77 7.01
N VAL A 272 1.94 13.34 8.08
CA VAL A 272 1.98 14.04 9.37
C VAL A 272 2.36 13.01 10.43
N ARG A 273 3.19 13.42 11.39
CA ARG A 273 3.65 12.53 12.44
C ARG A 273 3.37 13.06 13.84
N THR A 274 3.43 12.17 14.81
CA THR A 274 3.49 12.49 16.25
C THR A 274 4.56 13.53 16.55
N LYS A 275 4.31 14.37 17.58
CA LYS A 275 5.30 15.33 18.09
C LYS A 275 6.52 14.63 18.69
N ILE A 276 6.33 13.43 19.23
CA ILE A 276 7.40 12.60 19.78
C ILE A 276 8.09 11.89 18.60
N PRO A 277 9.43 12.03 18.44
CA PRO A 277 10.18 11.39 17.37
C PRO A 277 10.27 9.88 17.59
N PHE A 278 10.58 9.14 16.51
CA PHE A 278 10.59 7.66 16.51
C PHE A 278 11.56 7.09 17.56
N GLU A 279 12.68 7.77 17.79
CA GLU A 279 13.76 7.38 18.70
C GLU A 279 13.33 7.43 20.18
N GLU A 280 12.32 8.23 20.50
CA GLU A 280 11.88 8.52 21.88
C GLU A 280 10.47 7.99 22.19
N ILE A 281 9.71 7.56 21.17
CA ILE A 281 8.29 7.24 21.31
C ILE A 281 8.02 5.92 22.02
N PHE A 282 9.01 5.04 22.12
CA PHE A 282 8.84 3.73 22.73
C PHE A 282 9.07 3.81 24.24
N PRO A 283 8.05 3.54 25.08
CA PRO A 283 8.26 3.38 26.51
C PRO A 283 9.09 2.13 26.81
N ALA A 284 9.73 2.08 27.97
CA ALA A 284 10.57 0.96 28.38
C ALA A 284 9.83 -0.41 28.36
N GLU A 285 8.54 -0.41 28.72
CA GLU A 285 7.67 -1.59 28.81
C GLU A 285 6.94 -1.91 27.48
N PHE A 286 7.43 -1.41 26.34
CA PHE A 286 6.73 -1.56 25.07
C PHE A 286 6.65 -3.02 24.59
N ASP A 287 5.44 -3.45 24.24
CA ASP A 287 5.17 -4.72 23.57
C ASP A 287 4.28 -4.48 22.34
N HIS A 288 4.82 -4.83 21.18
CA HIS A 288 4.15 -4.78 19.88
C HIS A 288 2.77 -5.47 19.81
N ARG A 289 2.44 -6.37 20.73
CA ARG A 289 1.19 -7.14 20.77
C ARG A 289 0.12 -6.53 21.68
N THR A 290 0.54 -5.87 22.75
CA THR A 290 -0.36 -5.51 23.86
C THR A 290 -0.36 -4.01 24.17
N SER A 291 0.69 -3.27 23.83
CA SER A 291 0.75 -1.83 24.05
C SER A 291 -0.35 -1.10 23.29
N ASP A 292 -0.86 -0.03 23.92
CA ASP A 292 -1.86 0.85 23.32
C ASP A 292 -1.25 1.72 22.22
N SER A 293 -2.08 2.55 21.58
CA SER A 293 -1.63 3.50 20.56
C SER A 293 -0.52 4.42 21.07
N LEU A 294 0.51 4.63 20.25
CA LEU A 294 1.56 5.62 20.47
C LEU A 294 1.33 6.88 19.62
N MET A 295 0.14 7.01 19.02
CA MET A 295 -0.20 8.10 18.09
C MET A 295 -0.79 9.34 18.80
N ASP A 296 -0.95 9.33 20.13
CA ASP A 296 -1.77 10.32 20.86
C ASP A 296 -1.24 11.76 20.79
N SER A 297 0.05 11.96 20.54
CA SER A 297 0.62 13.31 20.36
C SER A 297 0.35 13.92 18.97
N LEU A 298 -0.17 13.14 18.02
CA LEU A 298 -0.68 13.63 16.74
C LEU A 298 -2.13 14.09 16.95
N THR A 299 -2.36 15.41 16.97
CA THR A 299 -3.70 15.98 17.19
C THR A 299 -4.51 16.07 15.90
N VAL A 300 -5.83 16.23 16.02
CA VAL A 300 -6.72 16.46 14.87
C VAL A 300 -6.31 17.72 14.10
N ASP A 301 -5.93 18.79 14.80
CA ASP A 301 -5.46 20.03 14.16
C ASP A 301 -4.20 19.81 13.30
N MET A 302 -3.25 19.00 13.79
CA MET A 302 -2.05 18.66 13.01
C MET A 302 -2.39 17.88 11.76
N ALA A 303 -3.29 16.90 11.87
CA ALA A 303 -3.76 16.11 10.74
C ALA A 303 -4.52 16.99 9.73
N GLU A 304 -5.45 17.84 10.19
CA GLU A 304 -6.21 18.75 9.35
C GLU A 304 -5.30 19.74 8.61
N GLN A 305 -4.32 20.32 9.30
CA GLN A 305 -3.34 21.21 8.68
C GLN A 305 -2.57 20.48 7.56
N GLY A 306 -2.09 19.27 7.84
CA GLY A 306 -1.42 18.45 6.84
C GLY A 306 -2.31 18.08 5.64
N VAL A 307 -3.60 17.82 5.87
CA VAL A 307 -4.58 17.62 4.80
C VAL A 307 -4.72 18.87 3.95
N ARG A 308 -4.90 20.04 4.57
CA ARG A 308 -5.10 21.32 3.85
C ARG A 308 -3.87 21.72 3.05
N ASP A 309 -2.68 21.51 3.60
CA ASP A 309 -1.42 21.79 2.91
C ASP A 309 -1.22 20.86 1.71
N LEU A 310 -1.45 19.55 1.89
CA LEU A 310 -1.38 18.59 0.79
C LEU A 310 -2.44 18.90 -0.28
N TRP A 311 -3.67 19.19 0.12
CA TRP A 311 -4.77 19.54 -0.79
C TRP A 311 -4.41 20.75 -1.65
N ARG A 312 -3.96 21.85 -1.02
CA ARG A 312 -3.55 23.06 -1.74
C ARG A 312 -2.45 22.77 -2.75
N ARG A 313 -1.41 22.04 -2.34
CA ARG A 313 -0.30 21.66 -3.22
C ARG A 313 -0.75 20.84 -4.43
N CYS A 314 -1.72 19.93 -4.25
CA CYS A 314 -2.28 19.15 -5.36
C CYS A 314 -3.11 20.01 -6.31
N GLN A 315 -3.88 20.97 -5.79
CA GLN A 315 -4.68 21.88 -6.62
C GLN A 315 -3.80 22.87 -7.42
N GLU A 316 -2.64 23.27 -6.89
CA GLU A 316 -1.69 24.14 -7.59
C GLU A 316 -0.92 23.41 -8.72
N ALA A 317 -0.86 22.08 -8.68
CA ALA A 317 -0.16 21.26 -9.65
C ALA A 317 -1.03 20.74 -10.81
N ALA A 318 -2.37 20.87 -10.69
CA ALA A 318 -3.37 20.42 -11.66
C ALA A 318 -3.69 21.51 -12.71
#